data_AF-A0A538TZJ4-F1
#
_entry.id   AF-A0A538TZJ4-F1
#
_cell.length_a   1.000
_cell.length_b   1.000
_cell.length_c   1.000
_cell.angle_alpha   90.00
_cell.angle_beta   90.00
_cell.angle_gamma   90.00
#
_symmetry.space_group_name_H-M   'P 1'
#
loop_
_entity.id
_entity.type
_entity.pdbx_description
1 polymer ?
#
loop_
_entity_poly.entity_id
_entity_poly.type
_entity_poly.pdbx_seq_one_letter_code
_entity_poly.pdbx_strand_id
1 'polypeptide(L)' 'MDPARWERVLGLCQEALARPEASRMAFVATGCDGDAELRDEVVSLLAVQTRGQALDDLPTPWLAAVAG' A
#
# COMPACT_ATOMS: atom_id res chain seq x y z
N MET A 1 -10.01 -2.58 -9.47
CA MET A 1 -9.11 -3.45 -8.67
C MET A 1 -9.95 -4.55 -8.05
N ASP A 2 -9.44 -5.78 -7.99
CA ASP A 2 -10.11 -6.91 -7.32
C ASP A 2 -10.08 -6.71 -5.79
N PRO A 3 -11.17 -6.96 -5.05
CA PRO A 3 -11.19 -6.89 -3.59
C PRO A 3 -10.06 -7.67 -2.90
N ALA A 4 -9.73 -8.88 -3.38
CA ALA A 4 -8.67 -9.70 -2.81
C ALA A 4 -7.28 -9.08 -3.02
N ARG A 5 -7.08 -8.40 -4.15
CA ARG A 5 -5.85 -7.66 -4.44
C ARG A 5 -5.71 -6.45 -3.52
N TRP A 6 -6.82 -5.73 -3.30
CA TRP A 6 -6.83 -4.59 -2.38
C TRP A 6 -6.53 -4.98 -0.94
N GLU A 7 -7.14 -6.05 -0.42
CA GLU A 7 -6.86 -6.55 0.93
C GLU A 7 -5.37 -6.89 1.10
N ARG A 8 -4.75 -7.48 0.07
CA ARG A 8 -3.32 -7.80 0.08
C ARG A 8 -2.44 -6.54 0.11
N VAL A 9 -2.76 -5.53 -0.70
CA VAL A 9 -2.06 -4.23 -0.70
C VAL A 9 -2.18 -3.57 0.67
N LEU A 10 -3.39 -3.54 1.24
CA LEU A 10 -3.66 -2.92 2.52
C LEU A 10 -2.92 -3.63 3.66
N GLY A 11 -2.94 -4.97 3.68
CA GLY A 11 -2.23 -5.78 4.68
C GLY A 11 -0.72 -5.52 4.65
N LEU A 12 -0.10 -5.60 3.47
CA LEU A 12 1.32 -5.30 3.30
C LEU A 12 1.67 -3.87 3.72
N CYS A 13 0.81 -2.90 3.42
CA CYS A 13 0.99 -1.51 3.81
C CYS A 13 0.94 -1.34 5.34
N GLN A 14 -0.06 -1.91 6.01
CA GLN A 14 -0.21 -1.84 7.47
C GLN A 14 0.96 -2.50 8.19
N GLU A 15 1.36 -3.69 7.73
CA GLU A 15 2.52 -4.40 8.28
C GLU A 15 3.82 -3.62 8.04
N ALA A 16 3.98 -2.97 6.89
CA ALA A 16 5.11 -2.10 6.63
C ALA A 16 5.10 -0.86 7.55
N LEU A 17 3.95 -0.22 7.78
CA LEU A 17 3.85 0.95 8.67
C LEU A 17 4.19 0.63 10.13
N ALA A 18 3.90 -0.58 10.59
CA ALA A 18 4.29 -1.06 11.92
C ALA A 18 5.81 -1.24 12.08
N ARG A 19 6.57 -1.18 10.99
CA ARG A 19 8.04 -1.32 10.98
C ARG A 19 8.73 0.05 10.90
N PRO A 20 10.01 0.13 11.32
CA PRO A 20 10.82 1.33 11.11
C PRO A 20 10.90 1.70 9.63
N GLU A 21 10.90 3.00 9.32
CA GLU A 21 10.89 3.54 7.95
C GLU A 21 11.95 2.89 7.05
N ALA A 22 13.19 2.76 7.56
CA ALA A 22 14.31 2.15 6.85
C ALA A 22 14.07 0.67 6.45
N SER A 23 13.21 -0.04 7.17
CA SER A 23 12.91 -1.46 6.95
C SER A 23 11.66 -1.70 6.11
N ARG A 24 10.86 -0.66 5.82
CA ARG A 24 9.56 -0.80 5.12
C ARG A 24 9.74 -1.24 3.68
N MET A 25 10.62 -0.58 2.93
CA MET A 25 10.85 -0.93 1.51
C MET A 25 11.39 -2.35 1.33
N ALA A 26 12.32 -2.77 2.21
CA ALA A 26 12.84 -4.14 2.19
C ALA A 26 11.74 -5.19 2.48
N PHE A 27 10.86 -4.88 3.44
CA PHE A 27 9.71 -5.73 3.74
C PHE A 27 8.74 -5.83 2.56
N VAL A 28 8.35 -4.70 1.95
CA VAL A 28 7.44 -4.69 0.80
C VAL A 28 8.05 -5.45 -0.38
N ALA A 29 9.33 -5.25 -0.68
CA ALA A 29 10.01 -5.97 -1.76
C ALA A 29 9.98 -7.50 -1.56
N THR A 30 10.13 -7.95 -0.31
CA THR A 30 10.06 -9.38 0.03
C THR A 30 8.62 -9.89 0.01
N GLY A 31 7.67 -9.15 0.58
CA GLY A 31 6.26 -9.54 0.68
C GLY A 31 5.51 -9.54 -0.66
N CYS A 32 6.03 -8.84 -1.66
CA CYS A 32 5.48 -8.85 -3.01
C CYS A 32 6.01 -9.99 -3.89
N ASP A 33 7.00 -10.77 -3.43
CA ASP A 33 7.48 -12.00 -4.09
C ASP A 33 7.82 -11.85 -5.59
N GLY A 34 8.30 -10.66 -5.99
CA GLY A 34 8.63 -10.32 -7.38
C GLY A 34 7.49 -9.69 -8.20
N ASP A 35 6.29 -9.56 -7.63
CA ASP A 35 5.19 -8.80 -8.23
C ASP A 35 5.48 -7.30 -8.15
N ALA A 36 5.97 -6.75 -9.26
CA ALA A 36 6.31 -5.34 -9.36
C ALA A 36 5.06 -4.44 -9.32
N GLU A 37 3.92 -4.90 -9.82
CA GLU A 37 2.68 -4.12 -9.84
C GLU A 37 2.12 -3.99 -8.42
N LEU A 38 2.10 -5.10 -7.68
CA LEU A 38 1.71 -5.12 -6.27
C LEU A 38 2.65 -4.25 -5.42
N ARG A 39 3.97 -4.34 -5.65
CA ARG A 39 4.95 -3.53 -4.95
C ARG A 39 4.70 -2.04 -5.17
N ASP A 40 4.47 -1.63 -6.41
CA ASP A 40 4.29 -0.22 -6.74
C ASP A 40 2.98 0.33 -6.12
N GLU A 41 1.91 -0.49 -6.08
CA GLU A 41 0.68 -0.16 -5.37
C GLU A 41 0.90 0.05 -3.86
N VAL A 42 1.60 -0.90 -3.20
CA VAL A 42 1.90 -0.81 -1.76
C VAL A 42 2.80 0.39 -1.44
N VAL A 43 3.84 0.63 -2.25
CA VAL A 43 4.76 1.76 -2.07
C VAL A 43 4.03 3.08 -2.21
N SER A 44 3.16 3.20 -3.21
CA SER A 44 2.44 4.45 -3.43
C SER A 44 1.42 4.69 -2.29
N LEU A 45 0.77 3.63 -1.76
CA LEU A 45 -0.12 3.76 -0.60
C LEU A 45 0.65 4.13 0.68
N LEU A 46 1.82 3.52 0.90
CA LEU A 46 2.72 3.87 2.00
C LEU A 46 3.15 5.34 1.96
N ALA A 47 3.41 5.87 0.77
CA ALA A 47 3.80 7.26 0.59
C ALA A 47 2.67 8.24 0.97
N VAL A 48 1.41 7.90 0.65
CA VAL A 48 0.24 8.70 1.04
C VAL A 48 0.09 8.68 2.57
N GLN A 49 0.15 7.50 3.19
CA GLN A 49 -0.03 7.36 4.64
C GLN A 49 1.11 8.02 5.44
N THR A 50 2.34 7.99 4.94
CA THR A 50 3.51 8.61 5.60
C THR A 50 3.47 10.14 5.51
N ARG A 51 2.88 10.72 4.46
CA ARG A 51 2.69 12.17 4.36
C ARG A 51 1.56 12.71 5.24
N GLY A 52 0.77 11.85 5.88
CA GLY A 52 -0.39 12.27 6.66
C GLY A 52 -1.48 12.92 5.81
N GLN A 53 -1.51 12.66 4.50
CA GLN A 53 -2.61 13.11 3.66
C GLN A 53 -3.84 12.23 3.95
N ALA A 54 -4.97 12.88 4.20
CA ALA A 54 -6.24 12.21 4.45
C ALA A 54 -6.63 11.34 3.24
N LEU A 55 -7.39 10.28 3.51
CA LEU A 55 -7.95 9.33 2.53
C LEU A 55 -8.63 10.02 1.31
N ASP A 56 -9.07 11.27 1.47
CA ASP A 56 -9.68 12.09 0.42
C ASP A 56 -8.75 12.44 -0.76
N ASP A 57 -7.43 12.34 -0.59
CA ASP A 57 -6.41 12.72 -1.59
C ASP A 57 -5.72 11.50 -2.24
N LEU A 58 -6.31 10.31 -2.11
CA LEU A 58 -5.79 9.08 -2.71
C LEU A 58 -5.90 9.11 -4.26
N PRO A 59 -4.92 8.54 -4.99
CA PRO A 59 -5.04 8.24 -6.41
C PRO A 59 -6.38 7.59 -6.77
N THR A 60 -6.98 8.04 -7.87
CA THR A 60 -8.27 7.56 -8.41
C THR A 60 -8.46 6.04 -8.45
N PRO A 61 -7.44 5.20 -8.75
CA PRO A 61 -7.62 3.74 -8.69
C PRO A 61 -7.94 3.19 -7.28
N TRP A 62 -7.69 3.94 -6.22
CA TRP A 62 -7.93 3.50 -4.84
C TRP A 62 -9.18 4.08 -4.20
N LEU A 63 -9.60 5.30 -4.58
CA LEU A 63 -10.86 5.91 -4.11
C LEU A 63 -12.09 5.03 -4.40
N ALA A 64 -12.10 4.33 -5.54
CA ALA A 64 -13.19 3.42 -5.90
C ALA A 64 -13.27 2.16 -5.02
N ALA A 65 -12.22 1.82 -4.27
CA ALA A 65 -12.14 0.59 -3.48
C ALA A 65 -12.54 0.76 -2.00
N VAL A 66 -12.44 1.97 -1.45
CA VAL A 66 -12.77 2.28 -0.03
C VAL A 66 -14.18 2.84 0.18
N ALA A 67 -14.88 3.23 -0.88
CA ALA A 67 -16.25 3.74 -0.82
C ALA A 67 -17.34 2.64 -0.80
N GLY A 68 -16.96 1.39 -0.49
CA GLY A 68 -17.85 0.22 -0.39
C GLY A 68 -18.21 -0.12 1.04
#